data_AF-A0ABD3M7B4-F1
#
_entry.id   AF-A0ABD3M7B4-F1
#
_cell.length_a   1.000
_cell.length_b   1.000
_cell.length_c   1.000
_cell.angle_alpha   90.00
_cell.angle_beta   90.00
_cell.angle_gamma   90.00
#
_symmetry.space_group_name_H-M   'P 1'
#
loop_
_entity.id
_entity.type
_entity.pdbx_description
1 polymer ?
#
loop_
_entity_poly.entity_id
_entity_poly.type
_entity_poly.pdbx_seq_one_letter_code
_entity_poly.pdbx_strand_id
1 'polypeptide(L)'
;MSACALVLMATTSTTLAFQSSTRPRWIRSKLSSPSTTCTSHLTQYRPSNTNKSMQLRLHLDEDDIDDEVIDFFVSPEQISFLRKEANKREARNKLPRFNLSTSSQQEDMENLPNETIDAISNLFEQSELIEVRGVSKNSKRKVYEMAQTLASTLENVYETPVIVVEIKGFAVKLYRPWSEDEDDNETMREGRIQLRTNYKPGQWTRKAKPIRDFRGQIITDEFGNSVKEVPED
;
A
#
# COMPACT_ATOMS: atom_id res chain seq x y z
N MET A 1 46.13 9.75 -60.88
CA MET A 1 44.93 10.52 -60.52
C MET A 1 43.82 9.52 -60.24
N SER A 2 43.23 9.62 -59.05
CA SER A 2 42.52 8.55 -58.34
C SER A 2 41.09 8.34 -58.85
N ALA A 3 40.66 7.07 -58.90
CA ALA A 3 39.32 6.65 -59.27
C ALA A 3 38.30 6.97 -58.17
N CYS A 4 37.13 7.48 -58.55
CA CYS A 4 35.94 7.54 -57.69
C CYS A 4 34.85 6.64 -58.30
N ALA A 5 34.74 5.44 -57.75
CA ALA A 5 33.62 4.54 -57.95
C ALA A 5 32.49 4.94 -56.99
N LEU A 6 31.34 5.36 -57.53
CA LEU A 6 30.10 5.55 -56.78
C LEU A 6 29.26 4.28 -56.90
N VAL A 7 29.18 3.53 -55.80
CA VAL A 7 28.35 2.33 -55.66
C VAL A 7 26.95 2.78 -55.21
N LEU A 8 25.96 2.57 -56.07
CA LEU A 8 24.53 2.68 -55.74
C LEU A 8 24.08 1.37 -55.09
N MET A 9 23.82 1.38 -53.77
CA MET A 9 23.13 0.29 -53.10
C MET A 9 21.64 0.61 -53.00
N ALA A 10 20.84 -0.25 -53.64
CA ALA A 10 19.38 -0.26 -53.56
C ALA A 10 18.93 -0.75 -52.18
N THR A 11 18.05 0.02 -51.53
CA THR A 11 17.34 -0.41 -50.32
C THR A 11 15.94 -0.89 -50.70
N THR A 12 15.72 -2.20 -50.69
CA THR A 12 14.38 -2.77 -50.77
C THR A 12 13.78 -2.82 -49.38
N SER A 13 12.81 -1.94 -49.14
CA SER A 13 11.96 -1.94 -47.95
C SER A 13 10.93 -3.07 -48.04
N THR A 14 11.10 -4.13 -47.25
CA THR A 14 10.12 -5.21 -47.11
C THR A 14 9.28 -4.97 -45.85
N THR A 15 8.08 -4.42 -46.04
CA THR A 15 7.04 -4.31 -45.03
C THR A 15 6.31 -5.64 -44.89
N LEU A 16 6.51 -6.35 -43.77
CA LEU A 16 5.68 -7.50 -43.41
C LEU A 16 4.58 -7.05 -42.45
N ALA A 17 3.34 -7.17 -42.95
CA ALA A 17 2.11 -6.81 -42.26
C ALA A 17 1.85 -7.73 -41.06
N PHE A 18 1.47 -7.10 -39.95
CA PHE A 18 0.99 -7.73 -38.73
C PHE A 18 -0.32 -8.49 -39.02
N GLN A 19 -0.33 -9.81 -38.77
CA GLN A 19 -1.56 -10.60 -38.79
C GLN A 19 -2.29 -10.42 -37.45
N SER A 20 -3.57 -10.09 -37.53
CA SER A 20 -4.48 -9.96 -36.39
C SER A 20 -4.75 -11.31 -35.74
N SER A 21 -4.43 -11.42 -34.46
CA SER A 21 -4.75 -12.58 -33.61
C SER A 21 -6.26 -12.74 -33.44
N THR A 22 -6.80 -13.84 -33.98
CA THR A 22 -8.17 -14.30 -33.76
C THR A 22 -8.34 -14.90 -32.37
N ARG A 23 -9.28 -14.36 -31.59
CA ARG A 23 -9.69 -14.86 -30.27
C ARG A 23 -10.30 -16.27 -30.36
N PRO A 24 -10.00 -17.20 -29.43
CA PRO A 24 -10.71 -18.46 -29.38
C PRO A 24 -12.12 -18.29 -28.80
N ARG A 25 -13.12 -18.76 -29.56
CA ARG A 25 -14.52 -18.92 -29.16
C ARG A 25 -14.62 -19.91 -27.99
N TRP A 26 -15.27 -19.49 -26.90
CA TRP A 26 -15.69 -20.38 -25.83
C TRP A 26 -16.79 -21.31 -26.32
N ILE A 27 -16.50 -22.61 -26.36
CA ILE A 27 -17.49 -23.65 -26.64
C ILE A 27 -18.28 -23.89 -25.36
N ARG A 28 -19.58 -23.57 -25.44
CA ARG A 28 -20.60 -23.82 -24.42
C ARG A 28 -21.04 -25.28 -24.53
N SER A 29 -20.52 -26.17 -23.70
CA SER A 29 -21.09 -27.51 -23.52
C SER A 29 -22.03 -27.53 -22.32
N LYS A 30 -23.32 -27.76 -22.59
CA LYS A 30 -24.36 -28.10 -21.62
C LYS A 30 -24.26 -29.60 -21.32
N LEU A 31 -24.14 -29.98 -20.05
CA LEU A 31 -24.46 -31.29 -19.47
C LEU A 31 -24.73 -31.01 -17.98
N SER A 32 -26.00 -30.90 -17.57
CA SER A 32 -26.81 -31.98 -17.01
C SER A 32 -26.32 -32.44 -15.64
N SER A 33 -26.94 -31.90 -14.60
CA SER A 33 -26.83 -32.31 -13.19
C SER A 33 -27.27 -33.76 -12.97
N PRO A 34 -26.82 -34.38 -11.87
CA PRO A 34 -27.73 -35.15 -11.04
C PRO A 34 -27.85 -34.55 -9.64
N SER A 35 -29.11 -34.45 -9.20
CA SER A 35 -29.52 -34.11 -7.84
C SER A 35 -28.98 -35.12 -6.83
N THR A 36 -28.32 -34.64 -5.78
CA THR A 36 -28.14 -35.41 -4.55
C THR A 36 -28.60 -34.56 -3.39
N THR A 37 -29.74 -34.97 -2.82
CA THR A 37 -30.32 -34.43 -1.60
C THR A 37 -29.47 -34.91 -0.43
N CYS A 38 -28.70 -34.01 0.17
CA CYS A 38 -28.05 -34.25 1.47
C CYS A 38 -28.53 -33.19 2.45
N THR A 39 -29.59 -33.54 3.18
CA THR A 39 -30.02 -32.89 4.41
C THR A 39 -28.97 -33.13 5.49
N SER A 40 -28.12 -32.14 5.75
CA SER A 40 -27.33 -32.07 6.99
C SER A 40 -27.89 -30.96 7.87
N HIS A 41 -28.51 -31.37 8.97
CA HIS A 41 -28.91 -30.52 10.08
C HIS A 41 -27.64 -30.16 10.86
N LEU A 42 -26.93 -29.13 10.40
CA LEU A 42 -25.87 -28.50 11.17
C LEU A 42 -26.49 -27.43 12.06
N THR A 43 -26.51 -27.71 13.35
CA THR A 43 -26.83 -26.74 14.40
C THR A 43 -25.94 -25.51 14.24
N GLN A 44 -26.57 -24.35 14.06
CA GLN A 44 -25.90 -23.05 14.02
C GLN A 44 -25.31 -22.75 15.40
N TYR A 45 -24.11 -23.24 15.68
CA TYR A 45 -23.25 -22.61 16.67
C TYR A 45 -22.80 -21.27 16.08
N ARG A 46 -23.52 -20.20 16.44
CA ARG A 46 -23.09 -18.82 16.22
C ARG A 46 -22.12 -18.48 17.35
N PRO A 47 -20.80 -18.43 17.14
CA PRO A 47 -19.92 -17.90 18.16
C PRO A 47 -20.29 -16.42 18.33
N SER A 48 -20.82 -16.09 19.50
CA SER A 48 -21.00 -14.73 19.98
C SER A 48 -19.61 -14.12 20.11
N ASN A 49 -19.13 -13.48 19.05
CA ASN A 49 -17.88 -12.75 19.06
C ASN A 49 -18.11 -11.44 19.85
N THR A 50 -18.11 -11.53 21.17
CA THR A 50 -17.95 -10.38 22.04
C THR A 50 -16.52 -9.90 21.92
N ASN A 51 -16.22 -9.21 20.82
CA ASN A 51 -15.08 -8.31 20.77
C ASN A 51 -15.38 -7.22 21.80
N LYS A 52 -14.97 -7.46 23.05
CA LYS A 52 -14.79 -6.40 24.04
C LYS A 52 -13.70 -5.51 23.46
N SER A 53 -14.14 -4.48 22.72
CA SER A 53 -13.34 -3.31 22.41
C SER A 53 -12.79 -2.83 23.74
N MET A 54 -11.51 -3.11 24.02
CA MET A 54 -10.79 -2.44 25.08
C MET A 54 -10.73 -0.98 24.68
N GLN A 55 -11.70 -0.21 25.16
CA GLN A 55 -11.60 1.24 25.20
C GLN A 55 -10.41 1.53 26.13
N LEU A 56 -9.27 1.86 25.53
CA LEU A 56 -8.18 2.55 26.23
C LEU A 56 -8.78 3.80 26.85
N ARG A 57 -9.06 3.71 28.15
CA ARG A 57 -9.39 4.83 29.00
C ARG A 57 -8.04 5.45 29.34
N LEU A 58 -7.65 6.50 28.62
CA LEU A 58 -6.53 7.35 29.02
C LEU A 58 -6.91 7.99 30.37
N HIS A 59 -6.46 7.39 31.47
CA HIS A 59 -6.18 8.15 32.67
C HIS A 59 -4.86 8.87 32.38
N LEU A 60 -4.95 10.18 32.20
CA LEU A 60 -3.80 11.06 32.29
C LEU A 60 -3.51 11.20 33.79
N ASP A 61 -2.74 10.27 34.33
CA ASP A 61 -1.96 10.55 35.53
C ASP A 61 -0.63 11.12 35.01
N GLU A 62 -0.43 12.41 35.26
CA GLU A 62 0.83 13.12 35.08
C GLU A 62 1.87 12.47 35.99
N ASP A 63 2.81 11.70 35.43
CA ASP A 63 4.21 11.52 35.84
C ASP A 63 4.79 10.27 35.13
N ASP A 64 6.01 10.38 34.58
CA ASP A 64 6.74 9.44 33.70
C ASP A 64 6.33 9.41 32.21
N ILE A 65 6.71 10.46 31.47
CA ILE A 65 6.87 10.39 30.00
C ILE A 65 8.19 9.67 29.73
N ASP A 66 8.17 8.34 29.74
CA ASP A 66 9.12 7.58 28.93
C ASP A 66 8.87 8.01 27.47
N ASP A 67 9.93 8.38 26.75
CA ASP A 67 9.90 8.66 25.31
C ASP A 67 9.33 7.43 24.57
N GLU A 68 8.00 7.36 24.44
CA GLU A 68 7.32 6.30 23.71
C GLU A 68 7.77 6.46 22.25
N VAL A 69 8.65 5.56 21.80
CA VAL A 69 9.04 5.45 20.40
C VAL A 69 7.77 5.19 19.61
N ILE A 70 7.19 6.26 19.05
CA ILE A 70 6.00 6.17 18.21
C ILE A 70 6.45 5.50 16.92
N ASP A 71 6.28 4.17 16.85
CA ASP A 71 6.47 3.40 15.63
C ASP A 71 5.63 4.01 14.51
N PHE A 72 6.30 4.34 13.39
CA PHE A 72 5.63 4.89 12.23
C PHE A 72 4.72 3.80 11.61
N PHE A 73 3.44 3.86 11.95
CA PHE A 73 2.46 2.88 11.51
C PHE A 73 1.70 3.34 10.26
N VAL A 74 1.71 2.51 9.22
CA VAL A 74 0.87 2.71 8.03
C VAL A 74 -0.35 1.79 8.07
N SER A 75 -1.53 2.40 8.10
CA SER A 75 -2.80 1.67 8.12
C SER A 75 -3.02 0.81 6.86
N PRO A 76 -3.85 -0.25 6.94
CA PRO A 76 -4.18 -1.07 5.76
C PRO A 76 -4.78 -0.28 4.59
N GLU A 77 -5.53 0.79 4.85
CA GLU A 77 -6.07 1.69 3.82
C GLU A 77 -4.95 2.47 3.12
N GLN A 78 -4.01 3.00 3.89
CA GLN A 78 -2.82 3.69 3.35
C GLN A 78 -1.92 2.73 2.58
N ILE A 79 -1.71 1.49 3.04
CA ILE A 79 -1.00 0.45 2.26
C ILE A 79 -1.71 0.19 0.93
N SER A 80 -3.05 0.10 0.94
CA SER A 80 -3.84 -0.10 -0.28
C SER A 80 -3.72 1.08 -1.25
N PHE A 81 -3.63 2.30 -0.71
CA PHE A 81 -3.34 3.51 -1.48
C PHE A 81 -1.93 3.47 -2.08
N LEU A 82 -0.91 3.15 -1.28
CA LEU A 82 0.48 3.01 -1.73
C LEU A 82 0.62 1.98 -2.85
N ARG A 83 -0.09 0.84 -2.76
CA ARG A 83 -0.13 -0.17 -3.84
C ARG A 83 -0.70 0.40 -5.14
N LYS A 84 -1.79 1.18 -5.07
CA LYS A 84 -2.39 1.83 -6.25
C LYS A 84 -1.43 2.85 -6.85
N GLU A 85 -0.78 3.65 -6.02
CA GLU A 85 0.16 4.66 -6.50
C GLU A 85 1.41 4.02 -7.12
N ALA A 86 1.94 2.96 -6.51
CA ALA A 86 3.05 2.21 -7.09
C ALA A 86 2.69 1.59 -8.46
N ASN A 87 1.49 1.00 -8.60
CA ASN A 87 1.02 0.47 -9.88
C ASN A 87 0.84 1.58 -10.94
N LYS A 88 0.40 2.77 -10.54
CA LYS A 88 0.28 3.94 -11.42
C LYS A 88 1.65 4.44 -11.87
N ARG A 89 2.64 4.51 -10.97
CA ARG A 89 4.03 4.86 -11.32
C ARG A 89 4.64 3.81 -12.24
N GLU A 90 4.40 2.53 -11.96
CA GLU A 90 4.84 1.40 -12.79
C GLU A 90 4.28 1.49 -14.21
N ALA A 91 2.97 1.70 -14.36
CA ALA A 91 2.31 1.83 -15.66
C ALA A 91 2.81 3.05 -16.48
N ARG A 92 3.31 4.08 -15.81
CA ARG A 92 3.88 5.28 -16.43
C ARG A 92 5.40 5.20 -16.62
N ASN A 93 6.03 4.07 -16.29
CA ASN A 93 7.49 3.91 -16.26
C ASN A 93 8.22 4.95 -15.39
N LYS A 94 7.57 5.41 -14.31
CA LYS A 94 8.11 6.39 -13.34
C LYS A 94 8.45 5.76 -11.99
N LEU A 95 8.30 4.45 -11.83
CA LEU A 95 8.70 3.74 -10.61
C LEU A 95 10.19 3.38 -10.72
N PRO A 96 11.08 3.94 -9.89
CA PRO A 96 12.49 3.59 -9.92
C PRO A 96 12.68 2.13 -9.50
N ARG A 97 13.63 1.45 -10.16
CA ARG A 97 13.88 0.02 -9.96
C ARG A 97 15.35 -0.25 -9.66
N PHE A 98 15.60 -1.03 -8.62
CA PHE A 98 16.91 -1.58 -8.31
C PHE A 98 16.90 -3.10 -8.53
N ASN A 99 17.96 -3.68 -9.08
CA ASN A 99 18.09 -5.13 -9.21
C ASN A 99 19.24 -5.60 -8.33
N LEU A 100 18.94 -6.40 -7.30
CA LEU A 100 19.94 -6.99 -6.42
C LEU A 100 20.75 -8.10 -7.10
N SER A 101 20.31 -8.61 -8.26
CA SER A 101 20.95 -9.76 -8.92
C SER A 101 22.35 -9.48 -9.43
N THR A 102 22.75 -8.22 -9.45
CA THR A 102 24.09 -7.77 -9.81
C THR A 102 25.04 -7.72 -8.61
N SER A 103 24.56 -7.76 -7.37
CA SER A 103 25.40 -7.79 -6.17
C SER A 103 25.65 -9.23 -5.71
N SER A 104 26.90 -9.56 -5.44
CA SER A 104 27.40 -10.91 -5.12
C SER A 104 26.89 -11.47 -3.79
N GLN A 105 26.20 -10.68 -2.96
CA GLN A 105 25.76 -11.04 -1.59
C GLN A 105 24.23 -11.01 -1.39
N GLN A 106 23.50 -11.42 -2.41
CA GLN A 106 22.02 -11.41 -2.44
C GLN A 106 21.31 -12.33 -1.42
N GLU A 107 22.04 -13.15 -0.67
CA GLU A 107 21.46 -14.09 0.31
C GLU A 107 21.52 -13.57 1.76
N ASP A 108 22.27 -12.50 1.99
CA ASP A 108 22.40 -11.85 3.30
C ASP A 108 21.86 -10.41 3.19
N MET A 109 20.59 -10.22 3.55
CA MET A 109 19.95 -8.89 3.58
C MET A 109 20.29 -8.12 4.87
N GLU A 110 20.89 -8.78 5.86
CA GLU A 110 21.29 -8.16 7.12
C GLU A 110 22.60 -7.38 6.92
N ASN A 111 23.54 -7.94 6.15
CA ASN A 111 24.83 -7.33 5.85
C ASN A 111 24.96 -6.90 4.38
N LEU A 112 24.13 -5.95 3.96
CA LEU A 112 24.23 -5.39 2.61
C LEU A 112 25.51 -4.55 2.45
N PRO A 113 26.21 -4.65 1.30
CA PRO A 113 27.35 -3.79 1.05
C PRO A 113 26.90 -2.34 0.92
N ASN A 114 27.71 -1.41 1.43
CA ASN A 114 27.42 0.03 1.43
C ASN A 114 27.07 0.54 0.02
N GLU A 115 27.74 0.05 -1.03
CA GLU A 115 27.41 0.42 -2.41
C GLU A 115 25.95 0.13 -2.80
N THR A 116 25.38 -0.96 -2.29
CA THR A 116 23.97 -1.32 -2.54
C THR A 116 23.03 -0.40 -1.76
N ILE A 117 23.38 -0.10 -0.51
CA ILE A 117 22.63 0.82 0.34
C ILE A 117 22.63 2.22 -0.27
N ASP A 118 23.79 2.72 -0.71
CA ASP A 118 23.94 4.02 -1.35
C ASP A 118 23.14 4.08 -2.67
N ALA A 119 23.19 3.01 -3.47
CA ALA A 119 22.40 2.93 -4.69
C ALA A 119 20.90 2.97 -4.43
N ILE A 120 20.42 2.31 -3.39
CA ILE A 120 19.01 2.36 -2.96
C ILE A 120 18.68 3.75 -2.39
N SER A 121 19.60 4.37 -1.65
CA SER A 121 19.44 5.71 -1.10
C SER A 121 19.21 6.74 -2.19
N ASN A 122 20.04 6.71 -3.24
CA ASN A 122 19.91 7.58 -4.41
C ASN A 122 18.55 7.43 -5.11
N LEU A 123 17.92 6.26 -5.04
CA LEU A 123 16.56 6.07 -5.57
C LEU A 123 15.50 6.69 -4.65
N PHE A 124 15.68 6.60 -3.34
CA PHE A 124 14.78 7.23 -2.38
C PHE A 124 14.85 8.75 -2.43
N GLU A 125 16.02 9.34 -2.73
CA GLU A 125 16.15 10.79 -2.97
C GLU A 125 15.30 11.27 -4.16
N GLN A 126 15.05 10.40 -5.14
CA GLN A 126 14.27 10.73 -6.34
C GLN A 126 12.78 10.41 -6.19
N SER A 127 12.43 9.44 -5.34
CA SER A 127 11.07 8.95 -5.17
C SER A 127 10.89 8.22 -3.85
N GLU A 128 9.85 8.59 -3.10
CA GLU A 128 9.42 7.88 -1.90
C GLU A 128 9.03 6.40 -2.13
N LEU A 129 8.70 6.02 -3.36
CA LEU A 129 8.37 4.64 -3.76
C LEU A 129 9.42 4.09 -4.71
N ILE A 130 9.92 2.89 -4.42
CA ILE A 130 10.87 2.16 -5.27
C ILE A 130 10.48 0.68 -5.40
N GLU A 131 10.99 0.00 -6.43
CA GLU A 131 10.90 -1.45 -6.57
C GLU A 131 12.31 -2.07 -6.51
N VAL A 132 12.52 -3.00 -5.59
CA VAL A 132 13.74 -3.79 -5.49
C VAL A 132 13.46 -5.19 -6.01
N ARG A 133 14.19 -5.62 -7.04
CA ARG A 133 14.02 -6.90 -7.72
C ARG A 133 15.16 -7.86 -7.38
N GLY A 134 14.83 -9.15 -7.36
CA GLY A 134 15.79 -10.19 -7.01
C GLY A 134 16.00 -10.31 -5.50
N VAL A 135 14.99 -10.05 -4.67
CA VAL A 135 15.15 -10.18 -3.22
C VAL A 135 15.59 -11.60 -2.80
N SER A 136 15.21 -12.60 -3.59
CA SER A 136 15.75 -13.96 -3.49
C SER A 136 16.02 -14.50 -4.89
N LYS A 137 17.09 -15.28 -5.10
CA LYS A 137 17.39 -15.90 -6.40
C LYS A 137 16.46 -17.06 -6.72
N ASN A 138 16.29 -17.98 -5.76
CA ASN A 138 15.77 -19.32 -6.04
C ASN A 138 14.55 -19.71 -5.19
N SER A 139 14.23 -18.94 -4.15
CA SER A 139 13.16 -19.30 -3.23
C SER A 139 12.15 -18.19 -3.04
N LYS A 140 11.00 -18.32 -3.73
CA LYS A 140 9.85 -17.42 -3.52
C LYS A 140 9.38 -17.45 -2.06
N ARG A 141 9.57 -18.57 -1.36
CA ARG A 141 9.19 -18.75 0.05
C ARG A 141 9.99 -17.83 0.98
N LYS A 142 11.25 -17.54 0.65
CA LYS A 142 12.15 -16.68 1.44
C LYS A 142 11.96 -15.19 1.14
N VAL A 143 11.32 -14.83 0.03
CA VAL A 143 11.18 -13.41 -0.40
C VAL A 143 10.49 -12.58 0.66
N TYR A 144 9.48 -13.11 1.34
CA TYR A 144 8.78 -12.37 2.38
C TYR A 144 9.70 -11.99 3.53
N GLU A 145 10.39 -12.98 4.10
CA GLU A 145 11.33 -12.78 5.21
C GLU A 145 12.46 -11.84 4.81
N MET A 146 13.11 -12.10 3.66
CA MET A 146 14.20 -11.27 3.15
C MET A 146 13.78 -9.84 2.81
N ALA A 147 12.54 -9.63 2.37
CA ALA A 147 11.99 -8.29 2.14
C ALA A 147 11.79 -7.53 3.45
N GLN A 148 11.36 -8.21 4.52
CA GLN A 148 11.25 -7.60 5.85
C GLN A 148 12.64 -7.27 6.41
N THR A 149 13.59 -8.21 6.32
CA THR A 149 14.98 -7.97 6.72
C THR A 149 15.58 -6.78 5.96
N LEU A 150 15.41 -6.73 4.63
CA LEU A 150 15.85 -5.59 3.82
C LEU A 150 15.25 -4.27 4.30
N ALA A 151 13.94 -4.23 4.57
CA ALA A 151 13.29 -3.03 5.07
C ALA A 151 13.86 -2.59 6.43
N SER A 152 14.01 -3.52 7.37
CA SER A 152 14.61 -3.25 8.68
C SER A 152 16.06 -2.81 8.59
N THR A 153 16.88 -3.41 7.71
CA THR A 153 18.27 -2.99 7.49
C THR A 153 18.32 -1.55 6.97
N LEU A 154 17.46 -1.20 6.01
CA LEU A 154 17.41 0.15 5.47
C LEU A 154 16.89 1.17 6.50
N GLU A 155 15.89 0.79 7.30
CA GLU A 155 15.36 1.62 8.39
C GLU A 155 16.43 1.92 9.45
N ASN A 156 17.21 0.90 9.85
CA ASN A 156 18.34 1.07 10.76
C ASN A 156 19.42 2.00 10.21
N VAL A 157 19.65 1.97 8.91
CA VAL A 157 20.68 2.80 8.26
C VAL A 157 20.21 4.24 8.07
N TYR A 158 18.95 4.44 7.69
CA TYR A 158 18.41 5.76 7.40
C TYR A 158 17.78 6.45 8.59
N GLU A 159 17.67 5.76 9.73
CA GLU A 159 16.97 6.23 10.95
C GLU A 159 15.56 6.77 10.63
N THR A 160 14.95 6.25 9.56
CA THR A 160 13.65 6.66 9.03
C THR A 160 12.88 5.44 8.57
N PRO A 161 11.53 5.47 8.68
CA PRO A 161 10.73 4.28 8.47
C PRO A 161 10.75 3.83 7.01
N VAL A 162 10.97 2.52 6.80
CA VAL A 162 10.93 1.88 5.48
C VAL A 162 9.87 0.78 5.49
N ILE A 163 8.86 0.92 4.63
CA ILE A 163 7.68 0.06 4.66
C ILE A 163 7.58 -0.83 3.44
N VAL A 164 7.34 -2.12 3.68
CA VAL A 164 7.02 -3.09 2.64
C VAL A 164 5.57 -2.89 2.17
N VAL A 165 5.40 -2.36 0.96
CA VAL A 165 4.08 -2.07 0.38
C VAL A 165 3.47 -3.29 -0.29
N GLU A 166 4.26 -3.96 -1.13
CA GLU A 166 3.82 -5.09 -1.95
C GLU A 166 5.00 -6.01 -2.26
N ILE A 167 4.76 -7.33 -2.21
CA ILE A 167 5.70 -8.33 -2.68
C ILE A 167 5.06 -9.06 -3.86
N LYS A 168 5.74 -9.05 -5.01
CA LYS A 168 5.28 -9.69 -6.24
C LYS A 168 6.41 -10.50 -6.88
N GLY A 169 6.28 -11.82 -6.82
CA GLY A 169 7.31 -12.73 -7.33
C GLY A 169 8.58 -12.62 -6.49
N PHE A 170 9.67 -12.17 -7.11
CA PHE A 170 10.97 -11.91 -6.46
C PHE A 170 11.26 -10.41 -6.32
N ALA A 171 10.25 -9.57 -6.48
CA ALA A 171 10.34 -8.14 -6.32
C ALA A 171 9.55 -7.67 -5.11
N VAL A 172 10.07 -6.65 -4.43
CA VAL A 172 9.43 -5.93 -3.35
C VAL A 172 9.30 -4.46 -3.72
N LYS A 173 8.17 -3.85 -3.40
CA LYS A 173 7.97 -2.40 -3.47
C LYS A 173 8.09 -1.83 -2.06
N LEU A 174 8.97 -0.86 -1.90
CA LEU A 174 9.27 -0.20 -0.63
C LEU A 174 8.80 1.25 -0.69
N TYR A 175 8.34 1.74 0.46
CA TYR A 175 7.98 3.14 0.67
C TYR A 175 8.79 3.73 1.82
N ARG A 176 9.33 4.93 1.60
CA ARG A 176 9.98 5.75 2.62
C ARG A 176 9.41 7.17 2.52
N PRO A 177 8.81 7.73 3.59
CA PRO A 177 8.37 9.12 3.57
C PRO A 177 9.56 10.07 3.52
N TRP A 178 9.46 11.16 2.76
CA TRP A 178 10.42 12.25 2.82
C TRP A 178 10.22 13.11 4.07
N SER A 179 11.33 13.58 4.63
CA SER A 179 11.34 14.49 5.77
C SER A 179 10.69 15.83 5.39
N GLU A 180 10.03 16.49 6.36
CA GLU A 180 9.41 17.80 6.13
C GLU A 180 10.44 18.93 6.01
N ASP A 181 11.69 18.69 6.40
CA ASP A 181 12.78 19.68 6.36
C ASP A 181 13.55 19.69 5.03
N GLU A 182 13.33 18.70 4.15
CA GLU A 182 13.91 18.65 2.78
C GLU A 182 13.15 19.55 1.77
N ASP A 183 12.12 20.28 2.21
CA ASP A 183 11.05 20.90 1.40
C ASP A 183 11.29 22.35 0.95
N ASP A 184 12.53 22.86 0.97
CA ASP A 184 12.84 24.22 0.49
C ASP A 184 12.84 24.36 -1.05
N ASN A 185 12.74 23.24 -1.78
CA ASN A 185 12.68 23.23 -3.24
C ASN A 185 11.27 22.89 -3.76
N GLU A 186 10.56 23.89 -4.26
CA GLU A 186 9.18 23.80 -4.78
C GLU A 186 9.02 22.71 -5.86
N THR A 187 10.08 22.40 -6.60
CA THR A 187 10.13 21.35 -7.63
C THR A 187 10.05 19.92 -7.06
N MET A 188 10.43 19.69 -5.80
CA MET A 188 10.34 18.36 -5.15
C MET A 188 8.92 18.03 -4.67
N ARG A 189 8.02 19.02 -4.55
CA ARG A 189 6.63 18.76 -4.15
C ARG A 189 5.86 17.94 -5.20
N GLU A 190 6.26 17.99 -6.47
CA GLU A 190 5.66 17.24 -7.58
C GLU A 190 6.05 15.74 -7.55
N GLY A 191 5.58 15.01 -6.55
CA GLY A 191 5.89 13.59 -6.40
C GLY A 191 5.63 13.03 -5.02
N ARG A 192 5.45 13.90 -4.02
CA ARG A 192 5.20 13.52 -2.63
C ARG A 192 3.86 12.80 -2.46
N ILE A 193 3.89 11.73 -1.68
CA ILE A 193 2.77 10.86 -1.40
C ILE A 193 2.15 11.31 -0.09
N GLN A 194 0.96 11.89 -0.16
CA GLN A 194 0.22 12.27 1.04
C GLN A 194 -0.59 11.09 1.56
N LEU A 195 -0.13 10.50 2.67
CA LEU A 195 -0.86 9.44 3.38
C LEU A 195 -1.99 10.04 4.23
N ARG A 196 -3.10 10.41 3.58
CA ARG A 196 -4.26 10.97 4.29
C ARG A 196 -4.96 9.90 5.12
N THR A 197 -5.29 10.24 6.36
CA THR A 197 -6.27 9.50 7.16
C THR A 197 -7.63 10.17 7.03
N ASN A 198 -8.69 9.37 6.89
CA ASN A 198 -10.06 9.88 6.86
C ASN A 198 -10.60 10.21 8.27
N TYR A 199 -9.81 9.96 9.31
CA TYR A 199 -10.16 10.21 10.70
C TYR A 199 -9.73 11.62 11.10
N LYS A 200 -10.69 12.44 11.51
CA LYS A 200 -10.43 13.66 12.28
C LYS A 200 -10.95 13.48 13.70
N PRO A 201 -10.18 13.82 14.75
CA PRO A 201 -10.69 13.90 16.11
C PRO A 201 -11.98 14.74 16.15
N GLY A 202 -13.03 14.22 16.79
CA GLY A 202 -14.33 14.89 16.84
C GLY A 202 -15.21 14.77 15.58
N GLN A 203 -14.76 14.13 14.51
CA GLN A 203 -15.61 13.87 13.33
C GLN A 203 -16.76 12.91 13.63
N TRP A 204 -16.52 11.94 14.52
CA TRP A 204 -17.51 11.00 15.00
C TRP A 204 -17.87 11.33 16.44
N THR A 205 -18.82 12.24 16.63
CA THR A 205 -19.44 12.45 17.94
C THR A 205 -20.66 11.53 18.09
N ARG A 206 -20.92 11.11 19.33
CA ARG A 206 -22.18 10.41 19.63
C ARG A 206 -23.32 11.39 19.36
N LYS A 207 -24.23 11.05 18.44
CA LYS A 207 -25.45 11.84 18.22
C LYS A 207 -26.20 11.95 19.55
N ALA A 208 -26.51 13.18 19.98
CA ALA A 208 -27.32 13.43 21.17
C ALA A 208 -28.66 12.70 21.04
N LYS A 209 -29.05 11.97 22.09
CA LYS A 209 -30.33 11.28 22.15
C LYS A 209 -31.43 12.31 22.45
N PRO A 210 -32.61 12.19 21.84
CA PRO A 210 -33.71 13.07 22.17
C PRO A 210 -34.15 12.89 23.62
N ILE A 211 -34.51 13.98 24.26
CA ILE A 211 -35.00 14.01 25.63
C ILE A 211 -36.36 13.31 25.67
N ARG A 212 -36.61 12.58 26.76
CA ARG A 212 -37.87 11.86 26.99
C ARG A 212 -38.59 12.42 28.20
N ASP A 213 -39.92 12.40 28.17
CA ASP A 213 -40.77 12.72 29.31
C ASP A 213 -40.79 11.58 30.36
N PHE A 214 -41.51 11.80 31.46
CA PHE A 214 -41.68 10.81 32.54
C PHE A 214 -42.42 9.53 32.10
N ARG A 215 -43.04 9.53 30.92
CA ARG A 215 -43.75 8.39 30.31
C ARG A 215 -42.88 7.67 29.27
N GLY A 216 -41.66 8.17 29.02
CA GLY A 216 -40.73 7.63 28.03
C GLY A 216 -40.98 8.09 26.59
N GLN A 217 -41.86 9.06 26.35
CA GLN A 217 -42.13 9.64 25.04
C GLN A 217 -41.11 10.74 24.69
N ILE A 218 -40.76 10.87 23.41
CA ILE A 218 -39.81 11.89 22.95
C ILE A 218 -40.47 13.27 23.04
N ILE A 219 -39.79 14.21 23.68
CA ILE A 219 -40.22 15.61 23.73
C ILE A 219 -39.95 16.24 22.36
N THR A 220 -40.96 16.92 21.81
CA THR A 220 -40.90 17.63 20.53
C THR A 220 -41.08 19.13 20.74
N ASP A 221 -40.47 19.94 19.88
CA ASP A 221 -40.65 21.40 19.84
C ASP A 221 -41.98 21.79 19.17
N GLU A 222 -42.26 23.09 19.11
CA GLU A 222 -43.46 23.67 18.48
C GLU A 222 -43.57 23.38 16.97
N PHE A 223 -42.49 22.94 16.33
CA PHE A 223 -42.42 22.57 14.92
C PHE A 223 -42.41 21.03 14.71
N GLY A 224 -42.50 20.24 15.79
CA GLY A 224 -42.52 18.78 15.76
C GLY A 224 -41.14 18.11 15.70
N ASN A 225 -40.04 18.85 15.87
CA ASN A 225 -38.69 18.28 15.92
C ASN A 225 -38.33 17.78 17.32
N SER A 226 -37.56 16.71 17.41
CA SER A 226 -37.14 16.15 18.70
C SER A 226 -36.14 17.06 19.43
N VAL A 227 -36.45 17.44 20.67
CA VAL A 227 -35.57 18.26 21.51
C VAL A 227 -34.39 17.42 22.00
N LYS A 228 -33.16 17.93 21.84
CA LYS A 228 -31.91 17.22 22.19
C LYS A 228 -31.13 17.87 23.33
N GLU A 229 -31.39 19.13 23.62
CA GLU A 229 -30.79 19.93 24.69
C GLU A 229 -31.89 20.74 25.35
N VAL A 230 -31.87 20.84 26.68
CA VAL A 230 -32.79 21.71 27.43
C VAL A 230 -32.19 23.12 27.36
N PRO A 231 -32.92 24.15 26.92
CA PRO A 231 -32.45 25.53 27.01
C PRO A 231 -32.08 25.84 28.47
N GLU A 232 -30.87 26.34 28.69
CA GLU A 232 -30.49 26.88 29.99
C GLU A 232 -31.19 28.24 30.16
N ASP A 233 -31.90 28.41 31.28
CA ASP A 233 -32.54 29.67 31.68
C ASP A 233 -31.51 30.71 32.14
#